data_AF-A0A1E7GUB1-F1
#
_entry.id   AF-A0A1E7GUB1-F1
#
_cell.length_a   1.000
_cell.length_b   1.000
_cell.length_c   1.000
_cell.angle_alpha   90.00
_cell.angle_beta   90.00
_cell.angle_gamma   90.00
#
_symmetry.space_group_name_H-M   'P 1'
#
loop_
_entity.id
_entity.type
_entity.pdbx_description
1 polymer ?
#
loop_
_entity_poly.entity_id
_entity_poly.type
_entity_poly.pdbx_seq_one_letter_code
_entity_poly.pdbx_strand_id
1 'polypeptide(L)'
;MNDNKSVGPINNLDYIEELLGQGYSISGPRGDPSRDLISFKAFLKKGKEFTPEDWLIDKGYEFVEPNTFTKGHRLAYKIIDGFPDQRFNSNYYLVEGERGIPLFLRTECVQL
;
A
#
# COMPACT_ATOMS: atom_id res chain seq x y z
N MET A 1 9.46 24.83 4.94
CA MET A 1 8.80 24.30 3.72
C MET A 1 8.87 22.79 3.83
N ASN A 2 7.88 22.18 4.50
CA ASN A 2 7.76 20.73 4.50
C ASN A 2 6.89 20.40 3.31
N ASP A 3 7.53 20.26 2.14
CA ASP A 3 6.91 19.57 1.03
C ASP A 3 6.67 18.14 1.52
N ASN A 4 5.47 17.87 2.03
CA ASN A 4 5.00 16.52 2.32
C ASN A 4 5.02 15.77 0.98
N LYS A 5 6.17 15.20 0.62
CA LYS A 5 6.26 14.27 -0.50
C LYS A 5 5.39 13.07 -0.13
N SER A 6 4.17 13.04 -0.63
CA SER A 6 3.35 11.84 -0.58
C SER A 6 4.13 10.72 -1.27
N VAL A 7 4.51 9.70 -0.51
CA VAL A 7 5.13 8.48 -1.06
C VAL A 7 4.18 7.88 -2.09
N GLY A 8 4.69 7.54 -3.26
CA GLY A 8 3.88 6.99 -4.35
C GLY A 8 3.59 5.50 -4.19
N PRO A 9 2.86 4.90 -5.14
CA PRO A 9 2.73 3.45 -5.23
C PRO A 9 4.09 2.75 -5.30
N ILE A 10 4.26 1.74 -4.46
CA ILE A 10 5.45 0.89 -4.38
C ILE A 10 5.20 -0.35 -5.22
N ASN A 11 5.81 -0.41 -6.40
CA ASN A 11 5.57 -1.46 -7.41
C ASN A 11 6.85 -2.17 -7.89
N ASN A 12 8.02 -1.78 -7.40
CA ASN A 12 9.29 -2.37 -7.83
C ASN A 12 10.34 -2.35 -6.70
N LEU A 13 11.40 -3.13 -6.89
CA LEU A 13 12.46 -3.28 -5.89
C LEU A 13 13.29 -2.01 -5.73
N ASP A 14 13.64 -1.34 -6.83
CA ASP A 14 14.50 -0.15 -6.78
C ASP A 14 13.89 0.96 -5.94
N TYR A 15 12.58 1.18 -6.10
CA TYR A 15 11.86 2.21 -5.35
C TYR A 15 11.74 1.86 -3.86
N ILE A 16 11.53 0.59 -3.49
CA ILE A 16 11.57 0.23 -2.06
C ILE A 16 12.98 0.38 -1.49
N GLU A 17 14.06 0.05 -2.22
CA GLU A 17 15.42 0.31 -1.72
C GLU A 17 15.69 1.82 -1.56
N GLU A 18 15.17 2.67 -2.46
CA GLU A 18 15.27 4.12 -2.34
C GLU A 18 14.60 4.61 -1.04
N LEU A 19 13.38 4.15 -0.76
CA LEU A 19 12.67 4.49 0.48
C LEU A 19 13.43 3.99 1.72
N LEU A 20 13.98 2.77 1.70
CA LEU A 20 14.82 2.29 2.80
C LEU A 20 16.05 3.18 3.01
N GLY A 21 16.69 3.65 1.93
CA GLY A 21 17.80 4.60 1.98
C GLY A 21 17.42 5.98 2.53
N GLN A 22 16.15 6.37 2.43
CA GLN A 22 15.59 7.60 3.01
C GLN A 22 15.19 7.45 4.48
N GLY A 23 15.36 6.25 5.08
CA GLY A 23 15.03 5.99 6.48
C GLY A 23 13.65 5.39 6.71
N TYR A 24 12.92 5.03 5.65
CA TYR A 24 11.70 4.25 5.79
C TYR A 24 12.01 2.80 6.17
N SER A 25 11.02 2.12 6.74
CA SER A 25 11.05 0.67 6.95
C SER A 25 9.69 0.05 6.66
N ILE A 26 9.67 -1.28 6.49
CA ILE A 26 8.43 -2.04 6.29
C ILE A 26 8.10 -2.78 7.58
N SER A 27 6.87 -2.60 8.04
CA SER A 27 6.27 -3.42 9.09
C SER A 27 5.13 -4.24 8.49
N GLY A 28 5.01 -5.50 8.90
CA GLY A 28 4.01 -6.41 8.38
C GLY A 28 3.50 -7.38 9.43
N PRO A 29 2.70 -8.37 9.03
CA PRO A 29 2.00 -9.26 9.95
C PRO A 29 2.92 -10.22 10.71
N ARG A 30 4.22 -10.33 10.36
CA ARG A 30 5.14 -11.22 11.08
C ARG A 30 5.74 -10.56 12.31
N GLY A 31 5.67 -9.24 12.44
CA GLY A 31 6.25 -8.49 13.55
C GLY A 31 7.78 -8.52 13.57
N ASP A 32 8.42 -8.93 12.47
CA ASP A 32 9.87 -8.98 12.30
C ASP A 32 10.22 -8.19 11.04
N PRO A 33 10.85 -7.01 11.16
CA PRO A 33 11.12 -6.13 10.03
C PRO A 33 11.89 -6.80 8.88
N SER A 34 12.82 -7.71 9.20
CA SER A 34 13.61 -8.40 8.17
C SER A 34 12.75 -9.40 7.41
N ARG A 35 11.95 -10.20 8.11
CA ARG A 35 11.06 -11.20 7.50
C ARG A 35 9.91 -10.56 6.74
N ASP A 36 9.38 -9.45 7.25
CA ASP A 36 8.35 -8.67 6.60
C ASP A 36 8.88 -8.04 5.32
N LEU A 37 10.07 -7.44 5.35
CA LEU A 37 10.72 -6.89 4.16
C LEU A 37 11.01 -7.96 3.10
N ILE A 38 11.51 -9.14 3.48
CA ILE A 38 11.73 -10.25 2.54
C ILE A 38 10.42 -10.64 1.85
N SER A 39 9.34 -10.77 2.61
CA SER A 39 8.03 -11.15 2.09
C SER A 39 7.44 -10.04 1.20
N PHE A 40 7.61 -8.78 1.60
CA PHE A 40 7.19 -7.62 0.84
C PHE A 40 7.90 -7.55 -0.51
N LYS A 41 9.24 -7.67 -0.54
CA LYS A 41 10.04 -7.75 -1.77
C LYS A 41 9.61 -8.93 -2.65
N ALA A 42 9.22 -10.06 -2.07
CA ALA A 42 8.70 -11.20 -2.83
C ALA A 42 7.35 -10.90 -3.50
N PHE A 43 6.48 -10.08 -2.90
CA PHE A 43 5.26 -9.61 -3.55
C PHE A 43 5.58 -8.66 -4.72
N LEU A 44 6.49 -7.70 -4.53
CA LEU A 44 6.92 -6.79 -5.60
C LEU A 44 7.49 -7.55 -6.81
N LYS A 45 8.30 -8.59 -6.57
CA LYS A 45 8.81 -9.48 -7.63
C LYS A 45 7.70 -10.20 -8.41
N LYS A 46 6.51 -10.36 -7.82
CA LYS A 46 5.32 -10.93 -8.47
C LYS A 46 4.45 -9.87 -9.16
N GLY A 47 4.95 -8.64 -9.31
CA GLY A 47 4.22 -7.53 -9.93
C GLY A 47 3.11 -6.94 -9.06
N LYS A 48 3.14 -7.21 -7.74
CA LYS A 48 2.17 -6.62 -6.82
C LYS A 48 2.54 -5.18 -6.48
N GLU A 49 1.53 -4.33 -6.39
CA GLU A 49 1.67 -2.90 -6.11
C GLU A 49 1.00 -2.55 -4.78
N PHE A 50 1.75 -1.90 -3.90
CA PHE A 50 1.29 -1.41 -2.60
C PHE A 50 1.25 0.11 -2.60
N THR A 51 0.11 0.69 -2.25
CA THR A 51 -0.10 2.14 -2.27
C THR A 51 -0.29 2.69 -0.87
N PRO A 52 0.47 3.71 -0.47
CA PRO A 52 0.27 4.41 0.80
C PRO A 52 -1.12 5.04 0.90
N GLU A 53 -1.74 4.96 2.07
CA GLU A 53 -3.05 5.55 2.36
C GLU A 53 -3.08 7.06 2.08
N ASP A 54 -2.02 7.79 2.48
CA ASP A 54 -1.93 9.24 2.25
C ASP A 54 -1.99 9.59 0.75
N TRP A 55 -1.33 8.79 -0.09
CA TRP A 55 -1.38 8.97 -1.54
C TRP A 55 -2.79 8.72 -2.08
N LEU A 56 -3.50 7.72 -1.55
CA LEU A 56 -4.88 7.43 -1.95
C LEU A 56 -5.81 8.58 -1.59
N ILE A 57 -5.67 9.15 -0.40
CA ILE A 57 -6.41 10.34 0.04
C ILE A 57 -6.13 11.51 -0.91
N ASP A 58 -4.86 11.80 -1.20
CA ASP A 58 -4.44 12.88 -2.10
C ASP A 58 -4.97 12.69 -3.53
N LYS A 59 -5.18 11.44 -3.95
CA LYS A 59 -5.78 11.10 -5.24
C LYS A 59 -7.30 10.99 -5.20
N GLY A 60 -7.95 11.26 -4.07
CA GLY A 60 -9.40 11.26 -3.94
C GLY A 60 -10.02 9.86 -4.05
N TYR A 61 -9.35 8.85 -3.49
CA TYR A 61 -9.96 7.54 -3.25
C TYR A 61 -10.95 7.64 -2.08
N GLU A 62 -12.03 6.89 -2.18
CA GLU A 62 -12.98 6.69 -1.09
C GLU A 62 -12.64 5.40 -0.33
N PHE A 63 -12.97 5.37 0.96
CA PHE A 63 -12.65 4.25 1.83
C PHE A 63 -13.92 3.56 2.32
N VAL A 64 -13.93 2.23 2.25
CA VAL A 64 -14.98 1.37 2.77
C VAL A 64 -14.43 0.60 3.96
N GLU A 65 -15.06 0.77 5.11
CA GLU A 65 -14.65 0.08 6.33
C GLU A 65 -14.90 -1.43 6.24
N PRO A 66 -14.10 -2.24 6.96
CA PRO A 66 -14.24 -3.69 7.03
C PRO A 66 -15.68 -4.15 7.29
N ASN A 67 -16.19 -5.04 6.45
CA ASN A 67 -17.49 -5.67 6.65
C ASN A 67 -17.51 -7.07 6.04
N THR A 68 -18.66 -7.75 6.14
CA THR A 68 -18.86 -9.10 5.60
C THR A 68 -18.64 -9.17 4.09
N PHE A 69 -19.03 -8.14 3.33
CA PHE A 69 -18.83 -8.10 1.88
C PHE A 69 -17.36 -7.87 1.50
N THR A 70 -16.62 -7.07 2.27
CA THR A 70 -15.18 -6.85 2.06
C THR A 70 -14.30 -7.93 2.69
N LYS A 71 -14.91 -9.02 3.21
CA LYS A 71 -14.23 -10.13 3.91
C LYS A 71 -13.33 -9.65 5.06
N GLY A 72 -13.74 -8.57 5.73
CA GLY A 72 -12.98 -7.98 6.83
C GLY A 72 -11.82 -7.08 6.41
N HIS A 73 -11.66 -6.77 5.12
CA HIS A 73 -10.64 -5.81 4.66
C HIS A 73 -11.22 -4.41 4.53
N ARG A 74 -10.43 -3.39 4.93
CA ARG A 74 -10.70 -2.00 4.55
C ARG A 74 -10.35 -1.82 3.08
N LEU A 75 -11.24 -1.25 2.29
CA LEU A 75 -11.01 -1.01 0.87
C LEU A 75 -10.80 0.47 0.60
N ALA A 76 -9.96 0.78 -0.38
CA ALA A 76 -9.89 2.06 -1.04
C ALA A 76 -10.34 1.86 -2.49
N TYR A 77 -11.20 2.74 -3.00
CA TYR A 77 -11.65 2.64 -4.38
C TYR A 77 -11.80 4.00 -5.06
N LYS A 78 -11.69 3.99 -6.39
CA LYS A 78 -11.96 5.14 -7.25
C LYS A 78 -12.40 4.67 -8.63
N ILE A 79 -13.38 5.34 -9.24
CA ILE A 79 -13.74 5.10 -10.64
C ILE A 79 -12.80 5.91 -11.55
N ILE A 80 -12.11 5.22 -12.47
CA ILE A 80 -11.19 5.79 -13.44
C ILE A 80 -11.63 5.31 -14.83
N ASP A 81 -11.96 6.25 -15.72
CA ASP A 81 -12.42 5.96 -17.09
C ASP A 81 -13.58 4.96 -17.16
N GLY A 82 -14.48 5.01 -16.18
CA GLY A 82 -15.64 4.11 -16.06
C GLY A 82 -15.33 2.76 -15.41
N PHE A 83 -14.08 2.48 -15.03
CA PHE A 83 -13.68 1.23 -14.39
C PHE A 83 -13.29 1.45 -12.92
N PRO A 84 -13.67 0.53 -12.00
CA PRO A 84 -13.27 0.64 -10.61
C PRO A 84 -11.80 0.22 -10.43
N ASP A 85 -10.96 1.13 -9.94
CA ASP A 85 -9.68 0.78 -9.32
C ASP A 85 -9.93 0.52 -7.84
N GLN A 86 -9.71 -0.72 -7.41
CA GLN A 86 -9.94 -1.17 -6.04
C GLN A 86 -8.63 -1.64 -5.42
N ARG A 87 -8.48 -1.37 -4.14
CA ARG A 87 -7.31 -1.73 -3.34
C ARG A 87 -7.75 -2.11 -1.93
N PHE A 88 -7.07 -3.06 -1.30
CA PHE A 88 -7.41 -3.48 0.06
C PHE A 88 -6.24 -3.27 1.01
N ASN A 89 -6.53 -2.97 2.28
CA ASN A 89 -5.50 -2.85 3.31
C ASN A 89 -4.79 -4.20 3.50
N SER A 90 -3.49 -4.21 3.21
CA SER A 90 -2.67 -5.42 3.07
C SER A 90 -2.00 -5.90 4.37
N ASN A 91 -2.32 -5.28 5.51
CA ASN A 91 -1.64 -5.48 6.80
C ASN A 91 -0.13 -5.13 6.78
N TYR A 92 0.33 -4.43 5.74
CA TYR A 92 1.66 -3.85 5.68
C TYR A 92 1.57 -2.35 5.94
N TYR A 93 2.62 -1.81 6.54
CA TYR A 93 2.79 -0.40 6.82
C TYR A 93 4.16 0.06 6.33
N LEU A 94 4.20 1.25 5.73
CA LEU A 94 5.44 1.98 5.53
C LEU A 94 5.68 2.85 6.77
N VAL A 95 6.81 2.68 7.42
CA VAL A 95 7.11 3.32 8.70
C VAL A 95 8.22 4.34 8.53
N GLU A 96 8.00 5.56 9.03
CA GLU A 96 8.94 6.67 9.07
C GLU A 96 9.01 7.20 10.51
N GLY A 97 10.07 6.85 11.24
CA GLY A 97 10.14 7.14 12.68
C GLY A 97 8.99 6.46 13.44
N GLU A 98 8.13 7.27 14.07
CA GLU A 98 6.94 6.79 14.81
C GLU A 98 5.67 6.73 13.94
N ARG A 99 5.72 7.24 12.71
CA ARG A 99 4.58 7.29 11.80
C ARG A 99 4.47 5.98 11.02
N GLY A 100 3.36 5.27 11.17
CA GLY A 100 3.00 4.12 10.33
C GLY A 100 1.94 4.50 9.31
N ILE A 101 2.27 4.37 8.02
CA ILE A 101 1.36 4.64 6.90
C ILE A 101 0.83 3.30 6.37
N PRO A 102 -0.49 3.05 6.43
CA PRO A 102 -1.08 1.82 5.89
C PRO A 102 -0.80 1.66 4.40
N LEU A 103 -0.51 0.43 3.97
CA LEU A 103 -0.28 0.08 2.58
C LEU A 103 -1.44 -0.74 2.03
N PHE A 104 -2.04 -0.26 0.94
CA PHE A 104 -3.13 -0.93 0.24
C PHE A 104 -2.60 -1.70 -0.96
N LEU A 105 -2.92 -2.98 -1.05
CA LEU A 105 -2.57 -3.80 -2.20
C LEU A 105 -3.62 -3.64 -3.31
N ARG A 106 -3.16 -3.38 -4.54
CA ARG A 106 -4.04 -3.32 -5.71
C ARG A 106 -4.70 -4.67 -5.98
N THR A 107 -6.02 -4.67 -6.16
CA THR A 107 -6.74 -5.85 -6.63
C THR A 107 -6.83 -5.84 -8.15
N GLU A 108 -6.55 -6.98 -8.77
CA GLU A 108 -6.91 -7.18 -10.16
C GLU A 108 -8.43 -7.35 -10.23
N CYS A 109 -9.13 -6.41 -10.84
CA CYS A 109 -10.52 -6.62 -11.22
C CYS A 109 -10.53 -7.72 -12.28
N VAL A 110 -10.98 -8.92 -11.89
CA VAL A 110 -11.28 -9.98 -12.87
C VAL A 110 -12.45 -9.44 -13.70
N GLN A 111 -12.18 -9.10 -14.97
CA GLN A 111 -13.26 -8.91 -15.93
C GLN A 111 -13.97 -10.26 -16.05
N LEU A 112 -15.22 -10.31 -15.62
CA LEU A 112 -16.13 -11.45 -15.79
C LEU A 112 -16.58 -11.54 -17.25
#